data_AF-A0A1G0Y723-F1
#
_entry.id   AF-A0A1G0Y723-F1
#
_cell.length_a   1.000
_cell.length_b   1.000
_cell.length_c   1.000
_cell.angle_alpha   90.00
_cell.angle_beta   90.00
_cell.angle_gamma   90.00
#
_symmetry.space_group_name_H-M   'P 1'
#
loop_
_entity.id
_entity.type
_entity.pdbx_description
1 polymer ?
#
loop_
_entity_poly.entity_id
_entity_poly.type
_entity_poly.pdbx_seq_one_letter_code
_entity_poly.pdbx_strand_id
1 'polypeptide(L)'
;MKIKNKYGVNPFGNCPVQAKGTLPTGEYYYFRARYNTISLEIARSQSYWAKDKLLWNTSCDYGKEQYEAGWMPNGKVISLANKWIDQYIKTKRGKKSRGR
;
A
#
# COMPACT_ATOMS: atom_id res chain seq x y z
N MET A 1 -12.76 12.81 12.98
CA MET A 1 -11.98 13.07 11.74
C MET A 1 -12.53 12.19 10.62
N LYS A 2 -12.89 12.74 9.46
CA LYS A 2 -13.24 11.93 8.27
C LYS A 2 -11.96 11.39 7.64
N ILE A 3 -11.83 10.06 7.53
CA ILE A 3 -10.70 9.42 6.85
C ILE A 3 -10.78 9.77 5.36
N LYS A 4 -9.72 10.38 4.81
CA LYS A 4 -9.64 10.69 3.38
C LYS A 4 -9.20 9.44 2.62
N ASN A 5 -10.10 8.84 1.85
CA ASN A 5 -9.80 7.70 0.99
C ASN A 5 -9.67 8.13 -0.48
N LYS A 6 -8.56 8.78 -0.81
CA LYS A 6 -8.30 9.36 -2.13
C LYS A 6 -8.20 8.32 -3.24
N TYR A 7 -7.68 7.14 -2.93
CA TYR A 7 -7.42 6.07 -3.89
C TYR A 7 -8.44 4.93 -3.84
N GLY A 8 -9.55 5.09 -3.12
CA GLY A 8 -10.57 4.04 -3.02
C GLY A 8 -10.05 2.75 -2.36
N VAL A 9 -9.09 2.86 -1.44
CA VAL A 9 -8.53 1.72 -0.70
C VAL A 9 -9.65 1.03 0.07
N ASN A 10 -9.90 -0.25 -0.23
CA ASN A 10 -10.92 -1.05 0.43
C ASN A 10 -10.25 -2.22 1.19
N PRO A 11 -10.07 -2.11 2.51
CA PRO A 11 -9.52 -3.19 3.32
C PRO A 11 -10.46 -4.41 3.39
N PHE A 12 -9.88 -5.61 3.39
CA PHE A 12 -10.58 -6.88 3.57
C PHE A 12 -9.70 -7.87 4.34
N GLY A 13 -10.31 -8.96 4.81
CA GLY A 13 -9.66 -9.95 5.66
C GLY A 13 -9.65 -9.53 7.13
N ASN A 14 -9.65 -10.51 8.03
CA ASN A 14 -9.61 -10.27 9.48
C ASN A 14 -8.19 -10.39 10.05
N CYS A 15 -7.43 -11.40 9.63
CA CYS A 15 -6.01 -11.55 9.93
C CYS A 15 -5.38 -12.51 8.89
N PRO A 16 -4.52 -12.04 7.98
CA PRO A 16 -4.06 -10.65 7.83
C PRO A 16 -5.15 -9.72 7.29
N VAL A 17 -5.12 -8.45 7.68
CA VAL A 17 -5.84 -7.39 6.95
C VAL A 17 -5.06 -7.03 5.69
N GLN A 18 -5.78 -6.90 4.57
CA GLN A 18 -5.22 -6.70 3.24
C GLN A 18 -6.00 -5.61 2.50
N ALA A 19 -5.40 -5.01 1.49
CA ALA A 19 -6.12 -4.20 0.51
C ALA A 19 -5.43 -4.32 -0.84
N LYS A 20 -6.18 -4.32 -1.95
CA LYS A 20 -5.59 -4.38 -3.29
C LYS A 20 -6.47 -3.66 -4.30
N GLY A 21 -5.88 -3.23 -5.41
CA GLY A 21 -6.62 -2.56 -6.46
C GLY A 21 -5.70 -1.93 -7.50
N THR A 22 -6.32 -1.13 -8.37
CA THR A 22 -5.63 -0.40 -9.44
C THR A 22 -5.67 1.09 -9.13
N LEU A 23 -4.51 1.74 -9.18
CA LEU A 23 -4.38 3.19 -9.02
C LEU A 23 -4.96 3.92 -10.25
N PRO A 24 -5.35 5.20 -10.13
CA PRO A 24 -5.79 6.00 -11.27
C PRO A 24 -4.76 6.11 -12.40
N THR A 25 -3.48 5.86 -12.11
CA THR A 25 -2.37 5.85 -13.06
C THR A 25 -2.17 4.51 -13.77
N GLY A 26 -2.97 3.49 -13.44
CA GLY A 26 -2.98 2.16 -14.06
C GLY A 26 -2.14 1.11 -13.36
N GLU A 27 -1.29 1.47 -12.39
CA GLU A 27 -0.50 0.52 -11.61
C GLU A 27 -1.37 -0.26 -10.61
N TYR A 28 -0.98 -1.50 -10.36
CA TYR A 28 -1.57 -2.34 -9.34
C TYR A 28 -0.89 -2.09 -7.99
N TYR A 29 -1.67 -2.03 -6.90
CA TYR A 29 -1.14 -2.00 -5.55
C TYR A 29 -1.64 -3.20 -4.73
N TYR A 30 -0.81 -3.62 -3.79
CA TYR A 30 -1.13 -4.64 -2.80
C TYR A 30 -0.59 -4.24 -1.43
N PHE A 31 -1.50 -4.06 -0.48
CA PHE A 31 -1.24 -3.78 0.92
C PHE A 31 -1.49 -5.04 1.74
N ARG A 32 -0.59 -5.32 2.69
CA ARG A 32 -0.73 -6.46 3.61
C ARG A 32 -0.21 -6.08 4.99
N ALA A 33 -1.03 -6.31 6.01
CA ALA A 33 -0.61 -6.23 7.41
C ALA A 33 -0.67 -7.65 8.02
N ARG A 34 0.50 -8.23 8.33
CA ARG A 34 0.63 -9.61 8.80
C ARG A 34 1.69 -9.68 9.89
N TYR A 35 1.43 -10.49 10.92
CA TYR A 35 2.32 -10.60 12.09
C TYR A 35 2.54 -9.21 12.71
N ASN A 36 3.77 -8.74 12.75
CA ASN A 36 4.21 -7.43 13.22
C ASN A 36 4.67 -6.53 12.07
N THR A 37 4.37 -6.87 10.81
CA THR A 37 4.85 -6.13 9.65
C THR A 37 3.70 -5.68 8.77
N ILE A 38 3.84 -4.48 8.23
CA ILE A 38 2.96 -3.94 7.19
C ILE A 38 3.80 -3.70 5.95
N SER A 39 3.28 -4.07 4.79
CA SER A 39 3.88 -3.74 3.50
C SER A 39 2.86 -3.16 2.53
N LEU A 40 3.37 -2.33 1.60
CA LEU A 40 2.68 -1.93 0.39
C LEU A 40 3.61 -2.12 -0.80
N GLU A 41 3.11 -2.84 -1.79
CA GLU A 41 3.79 -3.15 -3.03
C GLU A 41 3.03 -2.52 -4.18
N ILE A 42 3.75 -1.97 -5.16
CA ILE A 42 3.20 -1.37 -6.37
C ILE A 42 3.90 -2.00 -7.57
N ALA A 43 3.12 -2.46 -8.54
CA ALA A 43 3.61 -3.07 -9.78
C ALA A 43 2.85 -2.52 -10.99
N ARG A 44 3.37 -2.76 -12.19
CA ARG A 44 2.72 -2.29 -13.43
C ARG A 44 1.31 -2.85 -13.62
N SER A 45 1.08 -4.09 -13.20
CA SER A 45 -0.21 -4.77 -13.21
C SER A 45 -0.20 -5.92 -12.19
N GLN A 46 -1.36 -6.53 -11.94
CA GLN A 46 -1.44 -7.71 -11.06
C GLN A 46 -0.58 -8.87 -11.56
N SER A 47 -0.50 -9.09 -12.88
CA SER A 47 0.35 -10.14 -13.45
C SER A 47 1.85 -9.87 -13.28
N TYR A 48 2.25 -8.59 -13.24
CA TYR A 48 3.63 -8.20 -12.91
C TYR A 48 3.92 -8.40 -11.43
N TRP A 49 2.98 -8.00 -10.57
CA TRP A 49 3.07 -8.24 -9.13
C TRP A 49 3.21 -9.74 -8.81
N ALA A 50 2.41 -10.60 -9.45
CA ALA A 50 2.50 -12.05 -9.27
C ALA A 50 3.84 -12.68 -9.74
N LYS A 51 4.63 -11.94 -10.53
CA LYS A 51 5.98 -12.32 -10.98
C LYS A 51 7.08 -11.57 -10.21
N ASP A 52 6.74 -10.95 -9.09
CA ASP A 52 7.63 -10.13 -8.26
C ASP A 52 8.29 -8.95 -9.01
N LYS A 53 7.66 -8.46 -10.07
CA LYS A 53 8.15 -7.31 -10.86
C LYS A 53 7.60 -6.00 -10.30
N LEU A 54 8.13 -5.60 -9.14
CA LEU A 54 7.71 -4.42 -8.40
C LEU A 54 8.31 -3.14 -8.99
N LEU A 55 7.48 -2.10 -9.08
CA LEU A 55 7.91 -0.73 -9.39
C LEU A 55 8.37 0.00 -8.13
N TRP A 56 7.76 -0.33 -7.00
CA TRP A 56 8.03 0.29 -5.71
C TRP A 56 7.49 -0.61 -4.58
N ASN A 57 8.18 -0.63 -3.45
CA ASN A 57 7.70 -1.27 -2.23
C ASN A 57 8.11 -0.46 -1.00
N THR A 58 7.38 -0.66 0.09
CA THR A 58 7.76 -0.17 1.41
C THR A 58 7.22 -1.13 2.46
N SER A 59 7.90 -1.18 3.60
CA SER A 59 7.45 -1.92 4.77
C SER A 59 7.86 -1.20 6.04
N CYS A 60 7.14 -1.48 7.13
CA CYS A 60 7.54 -1.09 8.47
C CYS A 60 7.02 -2.10 9.49
N ASP A 61 7.68 -2.12 10.64
CA ASP A 61 7.15 -2.81 11.81
C ASP A 61 5.92 -2.09 12.37
N TYR A 62 5.01 -2.85 12.95
CA TYR A 62 3.79 -2.35 13.57
C TYR A 62 3.39 -3.19 14.75
N GLY A 63 3.09 -2.48 15.84
CA GLY A 63 2.72 -3.07 17.10
C GLY A 63 3.92 -3.50 17.92
N LYS A 64 3.67 -3.91 19.16
CA LYS A 64 4.70 -4.47 20.06
C LYS A 64 4.59 -5.98 20.16
N GLU A 65 3.36 -6.49 20.16
CA GLU A 65 3.08 -7.90 20.25
C GLU A 65 3.06 -8.58 18.88
N GLN A 66 3.33 -9.88 18.90
CA GLN A 66 3.19 -10.75 17.75
C GLN A 66 1.74 -10.69 17.26
N TYR A 67 1.53 -10.48 15.95
CA TYR A 67 0.21 -10.40 15.28
C TYR A 67 -0.55 -9.08 15.33
N GLU A 68 -0.09 -8.04 16.03
CA GLU A 68 -0.81 -6.76 16.09
C GLU A 68 -1.05 -6.11 14.72
N ALA A 69 -0.13 -6.27 13.76
CA ALA A 69 -0.34 -5.76 12.40
C ALA A 69 -1.50 -6.49 11.71
N GLY A 70 -1.64 -7.79 11.98
CA GLY A 70 -2.72 -8.63 11.47
C GLY A 70 -4.12 -8.14 11.85
N TRP A 71 -4.25 -7.35 12.92
CA TRP A 71 -5.51 -6.80 13.44
C TRP A 71 -5.62 -5.28 13.26
N MET A 72 -4.87 -4.72 12.31
CA MET A 72 -4.90 -3.29 12.06
C MET A 72 -6.33 -2.81 11.72
N PRO A 73 -6.86 -1.77 12.42
CA PRO A 73 -8.15 -1.20 12.10
C PRO A 73 -8.23 -0.73 10.64
N ASN A 74 -9.34 -1.01 9.95
CA ASN A 74 -9.54 -0.63 8.54
C ASN A 74 -9.24 0.85 8.26
N GLY A 75 -9.60 1.75 9.17
CA GLY A 75 -9.30 3.18 9.02
C GLY A 75 -7.79 3.52 9.02
N LYS A 76 -6.98 2.76 9.77
CA LYS A 76 -5.51 2.88 9.75
C LYS A 76 -4.94 2.33 8.45
N VAL A 77 -5.46 1.19 7.95
CA VAL A 77 -5.07 0.64 6.64
C VAL A 77 -5.31 1.67 5.54
N ILE A 78 -6.51 2.26 5.48
CA ILE A 78 -6.85 3.28 4.49
C ILE A 78 -5.89 4.46 4.60
N SER A 79 -5.67 4.99 5.80
CA SER A 79 -4.81 6.16 6.00
C SER A 79 -3.35 5.89 5.60
N LEU A 80 -2.80 4.74 6.01
CA LEU A 80 -1.41 4.39 5.74
C LEU A 80 -1.18 4.06 4.26
N ALA A 81 -2.07 3.27 3.65
CA ALA A 81 -2.01 2.97 2.22
C ALA A 81 -2.09 4.25 1.37
N ASN A 82 -3.01 5.17 1.70
CA ASN A 82 -3.11 6.46 0.99
C ASN A 82 -1.81 7.27 1.13
N LYS A 83 -1.21 7.33 2.33
CA LYS A 83 0.07 8.02 2.57
C LYS A 83 1.21 7.43 1.72
N TRP A 84 1.34 6.12 1.67
CA TRP A 84 2.40 5.46 0.90
C TRP A 84 2.18 5.54 -0.61
N ILE A 85 0.93 5.45 -1.09
CA ILE A 85 0.61 5.71 -2.50
C ILE A 85 0.97 7.16 -2.89
N ASP A 86 0.68 8.13 -2.03
CA ASP A 86 1.09 9.53 -2.25
C ASP A 86 2.62 9.68 -2.34
N GLN A 87 3.38 8.95 -1.51
CA GLN A 87 4.85 8.94 -1.59
C GLN A 87 5.34 8.37 -2.93
N TYR A 88 4.77 7.26 -3.39
CA TYR A 88 5.06 6.69 -4.70
C TYR A 88 4.76 7.68 -5.85
N ILE A 89 3.59 8.33 -5.84
CA ILE A 89 3.23 9.28 -6.90
C ILE A 89 4.17 10.49 -6.91
N LYS A 90 4.56 11.00 -5.73
CA LYS A 90 5.53 12.11 -5.61
C LYS A 90 6.90 11.72 -6.15
N THR A 91 7.41 10.54 -5.80
CA THR A 91 8.71 10.05 -6.30
C THR A 91 8.70 9.84 -7.81
N LYS A 92 7.60 9.31 -8.38
CA LYS A 92 7.44 9.18 -9.84
C LYS A 92 7.43 10.54 -10.56
N ARG A 93 6.74 11.55 -10.00
CA ARG A 93 6.72 12.91 -10.56
C ARG A 93 8.08 13.61 -10.51
N GLY A 94 8.81 13.46 -9.41
CA GLY A 94 10.15 14.04 -9.26
C GLY A 94 11.22 13.42 -10.18
N LYS A 95 11.05 12.15 -10.58
CA LYS A 95 11.89 11.54 -11.62
C LYS A 95 11.59 12.09 -13.02
N LYS A 96 10.33 12.42 -13.30
CA LYS A 96 9.92 12.98 -14.61
C LYS A 96 10.44 14.39 -14.89
N SER A 97 10.73 15.18 -13.86
CA SER A 97 11.20 16.57 -14.00
C SER A 97 12.71 16.74 -14.10
N ARG A 98 13.51 15.70 -13.87
CA ARG A 98 14.99 15.74 -13.91
C ARG A 98 15.60 15.25 -15.23
N GLY A 99 14.77 14.91 -16.22
CA GLY A 99 15.20 14.61 -17.59
C GLY A 99 14.81 15.76 -18.51
N ARG A 100 15.58 16.85 -18.47
CA ARG A 100 15.58 17.91 -19.48
C ARG A 100 16.96 18.52 -19.54
#